data_AF-A0A1B0C3S5-F1
#
_entry.id   AF-A0A1B0C3S5-F1
#
_cell.length_a   1.000
_cell.length_b   1.000
_cell.length_c   1.000
_cell.angle_alpha   90.00
_cell.angle_beta   90.00
_cell.angle_gamma   90.00
#
_symmetry.space_group_name_H-M   'P 1'
#
loop_
_entity.id
_entity.type
_entity.pdbx_description
1 polymer ?
#
loop_
_entity_poly.entity_id
_entity_poly.type
_entity_poly.pdbx_seq_one_letter_code
_entity_poly.pdbx_strand_id
1 'polypeptide(L)'
;MSLPDSVIEQNRPILIKNFAEHYRMMSADSDFRFNEEFDELKHVGRDLPCTFADLPCNCPKNRFTNILPYDHLRFKLQPIDDDEGSDCINANYVPGHNSPREFIVT
;
A
#
# COMPACT_ATOMS: atom_id res chain seq x y z
N MET A 1 22.26 -6.92 12.86
CA MET A 1 22.85 -7.16 11.53
C MET A 1 21.70 -7.12 10.54
N SER A 2 21.61 -6.05 9.76
CA SER A 2 20.67 -5.95 8.65
C SER A 2 21.07 -6.98 7.61
N LEU A 3 20.13 -7.85 7.22
CA LEU A 3 20.33 -8.75 6.10
C LEU A 3 20.61 -7.91 4.85
N PRO A 4 21.53 -8.35 3.97
CA PRO A 4 21.84 -7.64 2.73
C PRO A 4 20.56 -7.44 1.93
N ASP A 5 20.47 -6.32 1.21
CA ASP A 5 19.38 -5.93 0.32
C ASP A 5 19.00 -7.09 -0.60
N SER A 6 18.10 -7.96 -0.15
CA SER A 6 17.46 -8.96 -0.99
C SER A 6 16.74 -8.16 -2.05
N VAL A 7 17.19 -8.26 -3.30
CA VAL A 7 16.51 -7.65 -4.45
C VAL A 7 15.08 -8.16 -4.41
N ILE A 8 14.14 -7.32 -3.95
CA ILE A 8 12.73 -7.67 -3.92
C ILE A 8 12.32 -7.78 -5.38
N GLU A 9 12.01 -9.00 -5.82
CA GLU A 9 11.49 -9.23 -7.15
C GLU A 9 10.08 -8.61 -7.22
N GLN A 10 9.99 -7.42 -7.81
CA GLN A 10 8.74 -6.63 -7.82
C GLN A 10 7.63 -7.23 -8.68
N ASN A 11 7.94 -8.18 -9.57
CA ASN A 11 6.99 -8.73 -10.53
C ASN A 11 7.18 -10.24 -10.72
N ARG A 12 6.11 -11.01 -10.50
CA ARG A 12 6.05 -12.47 -10.72
C ARG A 12 4.92 -12.83 -11.69
N PRO A 13 5.06 -12.53 -13.00
CA PRO A 13 3.98 -12.75 -13.96
C PRO A 13 3.73 -14.24 -14.20
N ILE A 14 2.46 -14.65 -14.17
CA ILE A 14 2.02 -16.03 -14.42
C ILE A 14 1.22 -16.09 -15.72
N LEU A 15 1.62 -16.97 -16.64
CA LEU A 15 0.86 -17.22 -17.86
C LEU A 15 -0.51 -17.83 -17.52
N ILE A 16 -1.58 -17.29 -18.11
CA ILE A 16 -2.97 -17.72 -17.86
C ILE A 16 -3.14 -19.24 -18.01
N LYS A 17 -2.57 -19.84 -19.08
CA LYS A 17 -2.63 -21.29 -19.33
C LYS A 17 -1.99 -22.15 -18.23
N ASN A 18 -1.08 -21.57 -17.44
CA ASN A 18 -0.38 -22.25 -16.36
C ASN A 18 -0.98 -21.92 -14.97
N PHE A 19 -1.96 -21.02 -14.88
CA PHE A 19 -2.44 -20.50 -13.60
C PHE A 19 -3.00 -21.57 -12.66
N ALA A 20 -3.74 -22.55 -13.20
CA ALA A 20 -4.27 -23.65 -12.39
C ALA A 20 -3.17 -24.51 -11.75
N GLU A 21 -2.09 -24.79 -12.49
CA GLU A 21 -0.94 -25.52 -11.97
C GLU A 21 -0.14 -24.70 -10.97
N HIS A 22 0.04 -23.40 -11.25
CA HIS A 22 0.70 -22.48 -10.33
C HIS A 22 -0.05 -22.42 -9.00
N TYR A 23 -1.36 -22.21 -9.01
CA TYR A 23 -2.18 -22.20 -7.79
C TYR A 23 -2.04 -23.49 -6.98
N ARG A 24 -2.17 -24.66 -7.65
CA ARG A 24 -1.99 -25.98 -7.01
C ARG A 24 -0.64 -26.11 -6.30
N MET A 25 0.43 -25.57 -6.91
CA MET A 25 1.77 -25.58 -6.35
C MET A 25 1.92 -24.59 -5.19
N MET A 26 1.28 -23.43 -5.26
CA MET A 26 1.37 -22.38 -4.24
C MET A 26 0.55 -22.71 -2.98
N SER A 27 -0.61 -23.35 -3.15
CA SER A 27 -1.51 -23.74 -2.06
C SER A 27 -1.12 -25.04 -1.37
N ALA A 28 -0.13 -25.76 -1.89
CA ALA A 28 0.35 -27.01 -1.29
C ALA A 28 0.90 -26.76 0.12
N ASP A 29 0.88 -27.80 0.95
CA ASP A 29 1.46 -27.78 2.30
C ASP A 29 0.94 -26.64 3.20
N SER A 30 -0.39 -26.43 3.18
CA SER A 30 -1.08 -25.35 3.93
C SER A 30 -0.66 -23.95 3.48
N ASP A 31 -0.71 -23.70 2.16
CA ASP A 31 -0.38 -22.42 1.55
C ASP A 31 1.07 -21.97 1.82
N PHE A 32 1.99 -22.92 1.99
CA PHE A 32 3.38 -22.63 2.40
C PHE A 32 4.04 -21.59 1.49
N ARG A 33 3.94 -21.76 0.18
CA ARG A 33 4.57 -20.86 -0.79
C ARG A 33 3.82 -19.55 -0.97
N PHE A 34 2.49 -19.53 -0.76
CA PHE A 34 1.74 -18.27 -0.69
C PHE A 34 2.20 -17.42 0.50
N ASN A 35 2.40 -18.05 1.66
CA ASN A 35 2.88 -17.35 2.85
C ASN A 35 4.31 -16.82 2.64
N GLU A 36 5.21 -17.64 2.08
CA GLU A 36 6.57 -17.21 1.74
C GLU A 36 6.57 -15.99 0.80
N GLU A 37 5.79 -16.05 -0.29
CA GLU A 37 5.69 -14.95 -1.25
C GLU A 37 5.05 -13.69 -0.67
N PHE A 38 4.00 -13.83 0.15
CA PHE A 38 3.36 -12.70 0.82
C PHE A 38 4.28 -12.03 1.85
N ASP A 39 5.07 -12.83 2.58
CA ASP A 39 6.04 -12.33 3.56
C ASP A 39 7.17 -11.51 2.94
N GLU A 40 7.43 -11.63 1.64
CA GLU A 40 8.38 -10.77 0.95
C GLU A 40 7.85 -9.33 0.77
N LEU A 41 6.52 -9.14 0.74
CA LEU A 41 5.88 -7.83 0.56
C LEU A 41 5.86 -6.97 1.83
N LYS A 42 6.15 -7.56 2.99
CA LYS A 42 5.92 -6.95 4.32
C LYS A 42 6.64 -5.62 4.59
N HIS A 43 7.66 -5.25 3.81
CA HIS A 43 8.41 -3.99 3.98
C HIS A 43 8.22 -3.02 2.81
N VAL A 44 7.50 -3.42 1.76
CA VAL A 44 7.28 -2.59 0.58
C VAL A 44 6.55 -1.30 0.97
N GLY A 45 7.17 -0.15 0.66
CA GLY A 45 6.60 1.18 0.84
C GLY A 45 6.44 1.66 2.29
N ARG A 46 6.87 0.88 3.30
CA ARG A 46 6.72 1.26 4.73
C ARG A 46 7.63 2.41 5.16
N ASP A 47 8.66 2.69 4.38
CA ASP A 47 9.62 3.79 4.56
C ASP A 47 9.13 5.12 3.95
N LEU A 48 8.02 5.10 3.22
CA LEU A 48 7.45 6.30 2.60
C LEU A 48 6.80 7.20 3.67
N PRO A 49 6.92 8.53 3.53
CA PRO A 49 6.46 9.47 4.55
C PRO A 49 4.93 9.62 4.58
N CYS A 50 4.39 9.82 5.80
CA CYS A 50 2.99 10.07 6.11
C CYS A 50 2.80 11.35 6.95
N THR A 51 3.67 12.34 6.76
CA THR A 51 3.82 13.51 7.64
C THR A 51 2.54 14.34 7.78
N PHE A 52 1.72 14.46 6.72
CA PHE A 52 0.47 15.22 6.81
C PHE A 52 -0.56 14.54 7.71
N ALA A 53 -0.60 13.21 7.70
CA ALA A 53 -1.54 12.43 8.50
C ALA A 53 -1.19 12.46 10.00
N ASP A 54 0.10 12.63 10.31
CA ASP A 54 0.65 12.72 11.68
C ASP A 54 0.54 14.12 12.31
N LEU A 55 0.08 15.14 11.57
CA LEU A 55 -0.15 16.46 12.14
C LEU A 55 -1.21 16.38 13.25
N PRO A 56 -1.04 17.09 14.39
CA PRO A 56 -1.99 17.02 15.52
C PRO A 56 -3.45 17.30 15.14
N CYS A 57 -3.70 18.21 14.20
CA CYS A 57 -5.04 18.52 13.68
C CYS A 57 -5.65 17.40 12.80
N ASN A 58 -4.81 16.52 12.26
CA ASN A 58 -5.21 15.43 11.37
C ASN A 58 -5.26 14.06 12.07
N CYS A 59 -4.56 13.88 13.18
CA CYS A 59 -4.61 12.64 13.98
C CYS A 59 -6.05 12.14 14.26
N PRO A 60 -7.02 13.01 14.67
CA PRO A 60 -8.41 12.58 14.90
C PRO A 60 -9.16 12.14 13.64
N LYS A 61 -8.67 12.47 12.44
CA LYS A 61 -9.28 12.11 11.15
C LYS A 61 -8.90 10.69 10.71
N ASN A 62 -7.99 10.02 11.42
CA ASN A 62 -7.57 8.65 11.15
C ASN A 62 -8.33 7.67 12.04
N ARG A 63 -8.89 6.60 11.45
CA ARG A 63 -9.52 5.51 12.22
C ARG A 63 -8.49 4.68 13.01
N PHE A 64 -7.29 4.53 12.47
CA PHE A 64 -6.20 3.76 13.07
C PHE A 64 -4.88 4.53 12.98
N THR A 65 -4.02 4.41 13.98
CA THR A 65 -2.73 5.10 14.05
C THR A 65 -1.66 4.50 13.13
N ASN A 66 -1.84 3.25 12.70
CA ASN A 66 -0.90 2.52 11.85
C ASN A 66 -1.35 2.41 10.39
N ILE A 67 -2.48 3.04 10.02
CA ILE A 67 -3.02 3.07 8.67
C ILE A 67 -3.13 4.54 8.25
N LEU A 68 -2.04 5.07 7.70
CA LEU A 68 -1.91 6.48 7.35
C LEU A 68 -1.65 6.61 5.84
N PRO A 69 -2.24 7.63 5.17
CA PRO A 69 -2.00 7.86 3.76
C PRO A 69 -0.58 8.37 3.50
N TYR A 70 0.07 7.83 2.47
CA TYR A 70 1.38 8.34 2.04
C TYR A 70 1.28 9.74 1.43
N ASP A 71 2.22 10.63 1.76
CA ASP A 71 2.16 12.05 1.42
C ASP A 71 2.09 12.33 -0.09
N HIS A 72 2.80 11.53 -0.89
CA HIS A 72 2.89 11.68 -2.34
C HIS A 72 1.67 11.13 -3.09
N LEU A 73 0.86 10.28 -2.45
CA LEU A 73 -0.34 9.68 -3.03
C LEU A 73 -1.63 10.17 -2.39
N ARG A 74 -1.56 10.97 -1.30
CA ARG A 74 -2.76 11.41 -0.58
C ARG A 74 -3.71 12.18 -1.49
N PHE A 75 -5.00 11.88 -1.35
CA PHE A 75 -6.03 12.74 -1.89
C PHE A 75 -6.04 14.05 -1.11
N LYS A 76 -6.20 15.18 -1.80
CA LYS A 76 -6.24 16.51 -1.19
C LYS A 76 -7.60 17.12 -1.46
N LEU A 77 -8.34 17.41 -0.40
CA LEU A 77 -9.57 18.21 -0.49
C LEU A 77 -9.21 19.65 -0.88
N GLN A 78 -10.21 20.42 -1.31
CA GLN A 78 -10.01 21.86 -1.45
C GLN A 78 -9.79 22.46 -0.05
N PRO A 79 -8.68 23.18 0.18
CA PRO A 79 -8.42 23.78 1.48
C PRO A 79 -9.44 24.86 1.78
N ILE A 80 -9.76 25.00 3.06
CA ILE A 80 -10.55 26.09 3.61
C ILE A 80 -9.57 27.07 4.26
N ASP A 81 -9.75 28.37 3.98
CA ASP A 81 -8.90 29.43 4.55
C ASP A 81 -8.94 29.38 6.09
N ASP A 82 -7.78 29.59 6.71
CA ASP A 82 -7.56 29.56 8.16
C ASP A 82 -7.93 28.24 8.89
N ASP A 83 -8.13 27.13 8.16
CA ASP A 83 -8.36 25.79 8.73
C ASP A 83 -7.23 24.81 8.35
N GLU A 84 -6.28 24.63 9.27
CA GLU A 84 -5.12 23.74 9.08
C GLU A 84 -5.55 22.27 8.97
N GLY A 85 -5.16 21.62 7.87
CA GLY A 85 -5.51 20.23 7.59
C GLY A 85 -6.92 20.05 7.03
N SER A 86 -7.63 21.14 6.68
CA SER A 86 -8.90 21.08 5.94
C SER A 86 -8.78 20.30 4.61
N ASP A 87 -7.59 20.25 4.03
CA ASP A 87 -7.27 19.47 2.83
C ASP A 87 -7.08 17.95 3.09
N CYS A 88 -7.11 17.52 4.35
CA CYS A 88 -6.70 16.18 4.76
C CYS A 88 -7.90 15.22 4.92
N ILE A 89 -7.82 14.11 4.19
CA ILE A 89 -8.64 12.91 4.34
C ILE A 89 -7.70 11.70 4.32
N ASN A 90 -8.02 10.65 5.10
CA ASN A 90 -7.27 9.40 5.07
C ASN A 90 -7.61 8.63 3.78
N ALA A 91 -6.97 9.02 2.68
CA ALA A 91 -7.19 8.42 1.38
C ALA A 91 -5.95 8.53 0.49
N ASN A 92 -5.69 7.50 -0.31
CA ASN A 92 -4.64 7.51 -1.34
C ASN A 92 -5.22 7.23 -2.73
N TYR A 93 -4.59 7.82 -3.75
CA TYR A 93 -4.75 7.33 -5.13
C TYR A 93 -4.06 5.99 -5.27
N VAL A 94 -4.77 5.01 -5.85
CA VAL A 94 -4.26 3.66 -6.11
C VAL A 94 -4.38 3.37 -7.61
N PRO A 95 -3.33 2.84 -8.25
CA PRO A 95 -3.36 2.50 -9.66
C PRO A 95 -4.34 1.33 -9.91
N GLY A 96 -4.97 1.35 -11.07
CA GLY A 96 -5.72 0.22 -11.62
C GLY A 96 -5.17 -0.19 -12.97
N HIS A 97 -5.97 -0.93 -13.74
CA HIS A 97 -5.58 -1.38 -15.09
C HIS A 97 -5.49 -0.22 -16.09
N ASN A 98 -6.38 0.78 -15.97
CA ASN A 98 -6.61 1.81 -16.97
C ASN A 98 -5.89 3.12 -16.65
N SER A 99 -5.55 3.37 -15.38
CA SER A 99 -4.93 4.63 -14.97
C SER A 99 -4.05 4.48 -13.73
N PRO A 100 -2.92 5.21 -13.63
CA PRO A 100 -2.12 5.28 -12.40
C PRO A 100 -2.85 5.94 -11.23
N ARG A 101 -3.99 6.61 -11.48
CA ARG A 101 -4.88 7.20 -10.47
C ARG A 101 -6.33 6.80 -10.72
N GLU A 102 -6.56 5.51 -10.95
CA GLU A 102 -7.90 4.99 -11.26
C GLU A 102 -8.83 5.02 -10.04
N PHE A 103 -8.28 4.74 -8.85
CA PHE A 103 -9.06 4.63 -7.63
C PHE A 103 -8.61 5.61 -6.56
N ILE A 104 -9.57 6.00 -5.72
CA ILE A 104 -9.32 6.59 -4.41
C ILE A 104 -9.78 5.56 -3.38
N VAL A 105 -8.86 5.09 -2.55
CA VAL A 105 -9.17 4.16 -1.44
C VAL A 105 -9.11 4.96 -0.14
N THR A 106 -10.16 4.88 0.66
CA THR A 106 -10.39 5.69 1.87
C THR A 106 -11.09 4.91 2.98
#